data_AF-A0AAV0ULJ3-F1
#
_entry.id   AF-A0AAV0ULJ3-F1
#
_cell.length_a   1.000
_cell.length_b   1.000
_cell.length_c   1.000
_cell.angle_alpha   90.00
_cell.angle_beta   90.00
_cell.angle_gamma   90.00
#
_symmetry.space_group_name_H-M   'P 1'
#
loop_
_entity.id
_entity.type
_entity.pdbx_description
1 polymer ?
#
loop_
_entity_poly.entity_id
_entity_poly.type
_entity_poly.pdbx_seq_one_letter_code
_entity_poly.pdbx_strand_id
1 'polypeptide(L)'
;MDLVSAPLEIGLAFDTGTEGVFAVQDYALVNQKSVRVERASGSDRRVICSSETPCDFFVQIYRQCLSDTKTNGKWYIASMRLIHSEHCNSSQRLTSRQIAELPAFMAAVQANFTTSIESLVTTVQAQHGVVLDKQIRLVYRARDLVRKEKAVARSNMLPSQDAPIPLRQFVRCQGTEKKTSLQPKTINTRVDWCGQISLLSHY
;
A
#
# COMPACT_ATOMS: atom_id res chain seq x y z
N MET A 1 10.65 -19.60 7.44
CA MET A 1 9.35 -18.91 7.46
C MET A 1 9.06 -18.49 6.05
N ASP A 2 8.17 -19.20 5.38
CA ASP A 2 7.71 -18.78 4.06
C ASP A 2 6.62 -17.74 4.28
N LEU A 3 7.05 -16.51 4.60
CA LEU A 3 6.20 -15.35 4.39
C LEU A 3 6.04 -15.22 2.88
N VAL A 4 5.16 -16.02 2.29
CA VAL A 4 4.80 -15.93 0.87
C VAL A 4 3.97 -14.66 0.72
N SER A 5 4.65 -13.51 0.74
CA SER A 5 4.03 -12.28 0.29
C SER A 5 3.83 -12.43 -1.21
N ALA A 6 2.57 -12.58 -1.57
CA ALA A 6 2.04 -12.39 -2.90
C ALA A 6 2.80 -11.29 -3.68
N PRO A 7 3.26 -11.53 -4.93
CA PRO A 7 3.82 -10.44 -5.73
C PRO A 7 2.80 -9.32 -5.88
N LEU A 8 3.26 -8.08 -5.69
CA LEU A 8 2.47 -6.89 -5.95
C LEU A 8 2.38 -6.70 -7.46
N GLU A 9 1.18 -6.44 -7.96
CA GLU A 9 0.89 -6.29 -9.39
C GLU A 9 -0.02 -5.08 -9.61
N ILE A 10 0.15 -4.40 -10.74
CA ILE A 10 -0.77 -3.34 -11.15
C ILE A 10 -2.15 -3.95 -11.39
N GLY A 11 -3.19 -3.30 -10.86
CA GLY A 11 -4.56 -3.77 -10.91
C GLY A 11 -4.96 -4.65 -9.72
N LEU A 12 -4.02 -5.13 -8.88
CA LEU A 12 -4.35 -5.93 -7.71
C LEU A 12 -5.32 -5.16 -6.79
N ALA A 13 -6.44 -5.80 -6.47
CA ALA A 13 -7.58 -5.19 -5.80
C ALA A 13 -7.73 -5.63 -4.34
N PHE A 14 -8.27 -4.74 -3.53
CA PHE A 14 -8.51 -4.88 -2.09
C PHE A 14 -9.88 -4.31 -1.74
N ASP A 15 -10.49 -4.83 -0.67
CA ASP A 15 -11.76 -4.31 -0.20
C ASP A 15 -11.56 -2.99 0.55
N THR A 16 -10.45 -2.87 1.28
CA THR A 16 -10.08 -1.66 2.01
C THR A 16 -8.72 -1.11 1.59
N GLY A 17 -8.56 0.22 1.65
CA GLY A 17 -7.27 0.85 1.40
C GLY A 17 -6.21 0.48 2.43
N THR A 18 -6.63 0.05 3.63
CA THR A 18 -5.75 -0.49 4.67
C THR A 18 -5.18 -1.84 4.29
N GLU A 19 -5.98 -2.76 3.74
CA GLU A 19 -5.48 -4.04 3.20
C GLU A 19 -4.42 -3.83 2.12
N GLY A 20 -4.65 -2.87 1.21
CA GLY A 20 -3.65 -2.53 0.21
C GLY A 20 -2.32 -2.07 0.80
N VAL A 21 -2.36 -1.25 1.86
CA VAL A 21 -1.14 -0.83 2.57
C VAL A 21 -0.47 -2.01 3.28
N PHE A 22 -1.27 -2.90 3.88
CA PHE A 22 -0.78 -4.12 4.53
C PHE A 22 -0.05 -5.04 3.56
N ALA A 23 -0.61 -5.28 2.38
CA ALA A 23 0.04 -6.05 1.33
C ALA A 23 1.41 -5.45 0.94
N VAL A 24 1.50 -4.11 0.81
CA VAL A 24 2.77 -3.44 0.49
C VAL A 24 3.79 -3.55 1.64
N GLN A 25 3.33 -3.47 2.89
CA GLN A 25 4.19 -3.67 4.07
C GLN A 25 4.73 -5.09 4.16
N ASP A 26 3.92 -6.10 3.82
CA ASP A 26 4.34 -7.50 3.83
C ASP A 26 5.32 -7.81 2.71
N TYR A 27 5.07 -7.25 1.51
CA TYR A 27 6.04 -7.28 0.41
C TYR A 27 7.39 -6.67 0.82
N ALA A 28 7.37 -5.48 1.44
CA ALA A 28 8.61 -4.84 1.90
C ALA A 28 9.34 -5.67 2.95
N LEU A 29 8.61 -6.30 3.88
CA LEU A 29 9.18 -7.13 4.94
C LEU A 29 9.94 -8.34 4.37
N VAL A 30 9.38 -9.02 3.37
CA VAL A 30 10.01 -10.15 2.67
C VAL A 30 11.31 -9.71 1.99
N ASN A 31 11.34 -8.50 1.44
CA ASN A 31 12.53 -7.91 0.83
C ASN A 31 13.51 -7.30 1.86
N GLN A 32 13.27 -7.50 3.17
CA GLN A 32 14.08 -6.93 4.27
C GLN A 32 14.16 -5.40 4.25
N LYS A 33 13.14 -4.75 3.68
CA LYS A 33 13.01 -3.28 3.62
C LYS A 33 11.87 -2.81 4.51
N SER A 34 11.76 -1.50 4.67
CA SER A 34 10.61 -0.88 5.33
C SER A 34 10.02 0.22 4.48
N VAL A 35 8.71 0.38 4.63
CA VAL A 35 7.90 1.34 3.89
C VAL A 35 7.06 2.17 4.85
N ARG A 36 6.70 3.37 4.41
CA ARG A 36 5.82 4.29 5.15
C ARG A 36 4.77 4.85 4.20
N VAL A 37 3.63 5.22 4.76
CA VAL A 37 2.59 5.95 4.02
C VAL A 37 3.02 7.41 3.95
N GLU A 38 3.26 7.90 2.73
CA GLU A 38 3.59 9.32 2.50
C GLU A 38 2.32 10.16 2.45
N ARG A 39 1.31 9.67 1.72
CA ARG A 39 0.04 10.38 1.51
C ARG A 39 -1.12 9.42 1.73
N ALA A 40 -2.14 9.88 2.44
CA ALA A 40 -3.40 9.18 2.60
C ALA A 40 -4.55 10.18 2.49
N SER A 41 -5.48 9.90 1.59
CA SER A 41 -6.73 10.63 1.38
C SER A 41 -7.90 9.63 1.34
N GLY A 42 -9.13 10.13 1.23
CA GLY A 42 -10.33 9.30 1.15
C GLY A 42 -10.35 8.33 -0.05
N SER A 43 -9.60 8.64 -1.11
CA SER A 43 -9.54 7.86 -2.36
C SER A 43 -8.12 7.55 -2.86
N ASP A 44 -7.08 8.01 -2.17
CA ASP A 44 -5.67 7.91 -2.57
C ASP A 44 -4.84 7.42 -1.38
N ARG A 45 -3.98 6.43 -1.61
CA ARG A 45 -2.88 6.10 -0.69
C ARG A 45 -1.59 5.94 -1.48
N ARG A 46 -0.54 6.66 -1.06
CA ARG A 46 0.81 6.53 -1.59
C ARG A 46 1.74 5.96 -0.51
N VAL A 47 2.33 4.81 -0.81
CA VAL A 47 3.31 4.14 0.05
C VAL A 47 4.69 4.30 -0.59
N ILE A 48 5.67 4.70 0.20
CA ILE A 48 7.06 4.91 -0.23
C ILE A 48 8.02 4.15 0.68
N CYS A 49 9.27 4.03 0.26
CA CYS A 49 10.31 3.49 1.12
C CYS A 49 10.64 4.41 2.30
N SER A 50 10.98 3.82 3.45
CA SER A 50 11.35 4.54 4.67
C SER A 50 12.81 5.02 4.69
N SER A 51 13.56 4.81 3.62
CA SER A 51 14.96 5.26 3.45
C SER A 51 15.12 6.74 3.79
N GLU A 52 16.26 7.10 4.37
CA GLU A 52 16.65 8.51 4.56
C GLU A 52 17.25 9.07 3.27
N THR A 53 17.96 8.23 2.53
CA THR A 53 18.42 8.54 1.18
C THR A 53 17.26 8.53 0.18
N PRO A 54 17.31 9.37 -0.87
CA PRO A 54 16.30 9.36 -1.93
C PRO A 54 16.12 7.97 -2.53
N CYS A 55 14.89 7.46 -2.47
CA CYS A 55 14.55 6.13 -2.94
C CYS A 55 13.36 6.22 -3.90
N ASP A 56 13.51 5.58 -5.06
CA ASP A 56 12.51 5.60 -6.12
C ASP A 56 11.34 4.63 -5.88
N PHE A 57 11.43 3.80 -4.84
CA PHE A 57 10.37 2.85 -4.52
C PHE A 57 9.08 3.58 -4.14
N PHE A 58 7.99 3.25 -4.84
CA PHE A 58 6.65 3.69 -4.47
C PHE A 58 5.57 2.71 -4.92
N VAL A 59 4.45 2.72 -4.22
CA VAL A 59 3.21 2.06 -4.62
C VAL A 59 2.05 3.04 -4.46
N GLN A 60 1.32 3.25 -5.55
CA GLN A 60 0.18 4.14 -5.61
C GLN A 60 -1.11 3.31 -5.65
N ILE A 61 -1.97 3.52 -4.65
CA ILE A 61 -3.22 2.80 -4.49
C ILE A 61 -4.35 3.82 -4.61
N TYR A 62 -5.33 3.53 -5.46
CA TYR A 62 -6.52 4.36 -5.60
C TYR A 62 -7.78 3.58 -5.26
N ARG A 63 -8.81 4.32 -4.87
CA ARG A 63 -10.18 3.82 -4.74
C ARG A 63 -10.88 3.98 -6.09
N GLN A 64 -11.47 2.91 -6.59
CA GLN A 64 -12.30 2.97 -7.78
C GLN A 64 -13.55 3.81 -7.50
N CYS A 65 -13.81 4.81 -8.34
CA CYS A 65 -15.08 5.51 -8.38
C CYS A 65 -15.91 4.87 -9.50
N LEU A 66 -17.03 4.25 -9.17
CA LEU A 66 -17.94 3.72 -10.19
C LEU A 66 -18.82 4.89 -10.65
N SER A 67 -18.79 5.23 -11.94
CA SER A 67 -19.53 6.38 -12.48
C SER A 67 -21.05 6.23 -12.35
N ASP A 68 -21.53 4.99 -12.43
CA ASP A 68 -22.96 4.69 -12.62
C ASP A 68 -23.72 4.55 -11.31
N THR A 69 -23.00 4.39 -10.20
CA THR A 69 -23.59 4.37 -8.85
C THR A 69 -22.67 5.21 -7.99
N LYS A 70 -23.18 6.18 -7.21
CA LYS A 70 -22.38 6.96 -6.25
C LYS A 70 -21.73 6.11 -5.13
N THR A 71 -21.56 4.82 -5.38
CA THR A 71 -20.95 3.82 -4.55
C THR A 71 -19.47 3.76 -4.88
N ASN A 72 -18.67 3.86 -3.84
CA ASN A 72 -17.24 3.66 -3.99
C ASN A 72 -16.93 2.17 -4.23
N GLY A 73 -16.11 1.89 -5.23
CA GLY A 73 -15.66 0.54 -5.56
C GLY A 73 -14.43 0.10 -4.75
N LYS A 74 -13.76 -0.93 -5.26
CA LYS A 74 -12.59 -1.55 -4.64
C LYS A 74 -11.37 -0.63 -4.67
N TRP A 75 -10.45 -0.86 -3.75
CA TRP A 75 -9.12 -0.24 -3.80
C TRP A 75 -8.22 -1.07 -4.71
N TYR A 76 -7.30 -0.45 -5.44
CA TYR A 76 -6.41 -1.18 -6.32
C TYR A 76 -5.05 -0.50 -6.49
N ILE A 77 -4.01 -1.28 -6.83
CA ILE A 77 -2.69 -0.75 -7.19
C ILE A 77 -2.77 -0.13 -8.59
N ALA A 78 -2.69 1.19 -8.68
CA ALA A 78 -2.80 1.90 -9.95
C ALA A 78 -1.44 2.03 -10.66
N SER A 79 -0.38 2.26 -9.89
CA SER A 79 0.99 2.33 -10.39
C SER A 79 1.97 1.98 -9.29
N MET A 80 3.15 1.48 -9.66
CA MET A 80 4.18 1.11 -8.70
C MET A 80 5.57 1.12 -9.34
N ARG A 81 6.58 1.33 -8.51
CA ARG A 81 7.99 1.05 -8.79
C ARG A 81 8.53 0.29 -7.60
N LEU A 82 8.84 -1.00 -7.81
CA LEU A 82 9.32 -1.90 -6.75
C LEU A 82 10.84 -1.92 -6.61
N ILE A 83 11.55 -1.23 -7.52
CA ILE A 83 13.01 -1.12 -7.51
C ILE A 83 13.41 -0.06 -6.49
N HIS A 84 14.29 -0.43 -5.57
CA HIS A 84 14.95 0.48 -4.65
C HIS A 84 16.17 1.11 -5.33
N SER A 85 16.50 2.35 -4.95
CA SER A 85 17.75 2.99 -5.38
C SER A 85 18.97 2.24 -4.82
N GLU A 86 20.10 2.30 -5.51
CA GLU A 86 21.34 1.60 -5.14
C GLU A 86 21.82 1.95 -3.72
N HIS A 87 21.62 3.20 -3.31
CA HIS A 87 22.00 3.71 -1.99
C HIS A 87 20.88 3.64 -0.94
N CYS A 88 19.88 2.77 -1.13
CA CYS A 88 18.77 2.64 -0.21
C CYS A 88 19.21 2.06 1.14
N ASN A 89 19.16 2.90 2.18
CA ASN A 89 19.55 2.55 3.54
C ASN A 89 18.39 2.08 4.43
N SER A 90 17.20 1.85 3.86
CA SER A 90 16.08 1.35 4.66
C SER A 90 16.37 -0.04 5.19
N SER A 91 16.20 -0.22 6.50
CA SER A 91 16.29 -1.50 7.18
C SER A 91 14.91 -2.08 7.45
N GLN A 92 14.87 -3.40 7.68
CA GLN A 92 13.67 -4.11 8.06
C GLN A 92 13.07 -3.51 9.34
N ARG A 93 11.79 -3.15 9.29
CA ARG A 93 11.05 -2.63 10.43
C ARG A 93 9.65 -3.21 10.42
N LEU A 94 9.33 -4.02 11.43
CA LEU A 94 8.03 -4.65 11.54
C LEU A 94 6.98 -3.62 11.98
N THR A 95 5.75 -3.85 11.54
CA THR A 95 4.58 -3.14 12.04
C THR A 95 3.99 -3.84 13.27
N SER A 96 3.15 -3.15 14.04
CA SER A 96 2.44 -3.80 15.16
C SER A 96 1.60 -5.00 14.72
N ARG A 97 1.03 -4.97 13.52
CA ARG A 97 0.31 -6.10 12.93
C ARG A 97 1.24 -7.29 12.69
N GLN A 98 2.36 -7.06 11.99
CA GLN A 98 3.33 -8.12 11.71
C GLN A 98 3.95 -8.72 12.97
N ILE A 99 4.21 -7.90 14.01
CA ILE A 99 4.66 -8.41 15.32
C ILE A 99 3.57 -9.30 15.95
N ALA A 100 2.31 -8.88 15.88
CA ALA A 100 1.19 -9.64 16.41
C ALA A 100 0.95 -10.95 15.64
N GLU A 101 1.38 -11.06 14.38
CA GLU A 101 1.26 -12.27 13.55
C GLU A 101 2.44 -13.26 13.77
N LEU A 102 3.48 -12.89 14.53
CA LEU A 102 4.60 -13.80 14.81
C LEU A 102 4.16 -14.94 15.73
N PRO A 103 4.37 -16.22 15.37
CA PRO A 103 3.95 -17.37 16.17
C PRO A 103 4.50 -17.34 17.60
N ALA A 104 5.78 -16.99 17.76
CA ALA A 104 6.44 -16.83 19.05
C ALA A 104 5.72 -15.81 19.95
N PHE A 105 5.41 -14.66 19.37
CA PHE A 105 4.79 -13.54 20.05
C PHE A 105 3.36 -13.86 20.45
N MET A 106 2.58 -14.42 19.52
CA MET A 106 1.21 -14.86 19.78
C MET A 106 1.16 -15.89 20.91
N ALA A 107 1.99 -16.95 20.83
CA ALA A 107 2.03 -18.01 21.83
C ALA A 107 2.36 -17.45 23.22
N ALA A 108 3.38 -16.59 23.33
CA ALA A 108 3.78 -15.98 24.59
C ALA A 108 2.67 -15.10 25.21
N VAL A 109 2.04 -14.23 24.40
CA VAL A 109 0.95 -13.36 24.86
C VAL A 109 -0.30 -14.16 25.24
N GLN A 110 -0.60 -15.23 24.51
CA GLN A 110 -1.76 -16.08 24.79
C GLN A 110 -1.58 -16.96 26.02
N ALA A 111 -0.35 -17.41 26.30
CA ALA A 111 0.02 -18.18 27.49
C ALA A 111 -0.08 -17.31 28.74
N ASN A 112 0.45 -16.09 28.71
CA ASN A 112 0.29 -15.14 29.79
C ASN A 112 0.16 -13.70 29.27
N PHE A 113 -1.01 -13.09 29.51
CA PHE A 113 -1.28 -11.74 29.06
C PHE A 113 -0.49 -10.68 29.83
N THR A 114 -0.03 -10.95 31.05
CA THR A 114 0.74 -10.01 31.88
C THR A 114 2.25 -10.11 31.66
N THR A 115 2.69 -10.94 30.70
CA THR A 115 4.10 -11.06 30.32
C THR A 115 4.71 -9.68 30.07
N SER A 116 5.90 -9.46 30.65
CA SER A 116 6.64 -8.22 30.50
C SER A 116 7.03 -8.02 29.04
N ILE A 117 7.11 -6.75 28.60
CA ILE A 117 7.51 -6.46 27.22
C ILE A 117 8.95 -6.91 26.96
N GLU A 118 9.84 -6.80 27.94
CA GLU A 118 11.23 -7.28 27.84
C GLU A 118 11.27 -8.78 27.53
N SER A 119 10.49 -9.59 28.25
CA SER A 119 10.40 -11.04 27.99
C SER A 119 9.86 -11.35 26.59
N LEU A 120 8.86 -10.59 26.10
CA LEU A 120 8.34 -10.74 24.74
C LEU A 120 9.40 -10.39 23.69
N VAL A 121 10.17 -9.32 23.91
CA VAL A 121 11.26 -8.91 23.01
C VAL A 121 12.35 -9.99 22.97
N THR A 122 12.78 -10.50 24.13
CA THR A 122 13.76 -11.59 24.21
C THR A 122 13.27 -12.85 23.50
N THR A 123 11.99 -13.21 23.67
CA THR A 123 11.39 -14.39 23.03
C THR A 123 11.39 -14.25 21.51
N VAL A 124 10.95 -13.10 20.98
CA VAL A 124 10.94 -12.84 19.54
C VAL A 124 12.36 -12.79 18.97
N GLN A 125 13.30 -12.19 19.69
CA GLN A 125 14.70 -12.15 19.25
C GLN A 125 15.30 -13.55 19.21
N ALA A 126 15.06 -14.38 20.24
CA ALA A 126 15.58 -15.75 20.30
C ALA A 126 15.00 -16.67 19.21
N GLN A 127 13.71 -16.54 18.90
CA GLN A 127 13.02 -17.43 17.95
C GLN A 127 13.05 -16.94 16.50
N HIS A 128 13.17 -15.62 16.27
CA HIS A 128 13.03 -15.02 14.95
C HIS A 128 14.19 -14.13 14.53
N GLY A 129 15.17 -13.89 15.42
CA GLY A 129 16.34 -13.05 15.12
C GLY A 129 16.01 -11.57 14.90
N VAL A 130 14.79 -11.13 15.23
CA VAL A 130 14.31 -9.76 15.01
C VAL A 130 14.59 -8.91 16.24
N VAL A 131 15.31 -7.80 16.05
CA VAL A 131 15.62 -6.84 17.11
C VAL A 131 14.47 -5.83 17.24
N LEU A 132 13.76 -5.86 18.38
CA LEU A 132 12.61 -5.00 18.66
C LEU A 132 12.88 -3.91 19.72
N ASP A 133 14.11 -3.77 20.21
CA ASP A 133 14.47 -2.83 21.29
C ASP A 133 14.12 -1.37 20.98
N LYS A 134 14.24 -0.98 19.71
CA LYS A 134 13.90 0.38 19.25
C LYS A 134 12.40 0.54 18.91
N GLN A 135 11.61 -0.52 19.09
CA GLN A 135 10.22 -0.63 18.63
C GLN A 135 9.25 -0.96 19.78
N ILE A 136 9.63 -0.73 21.04
CA ILE A 136 8.83 -1.05 22.24
C ILE A 136 7.36 -0.61 22.14
N ARG A 137 7.09 0.61 21.65
CA ARG A 137 5.72 1.10 21.47
C ARG A 137 4.88 0.24 20.50
N LEU A 138 5.51 -0.34 19.49
CA LEU A 138 4.84 -1.26 18.55
C LEU A 138 4.55 -2.61 19.20
N VAL A 139 5.43 -3.08 20.09
CA VAL A 139 5.26 -4.33 20.85
C VAL A 139 4.06 -4.21 21.81
N TYR A 140 3.91 -3.07 22.50
CA TYR A 140 2.72 -2.78 23.31
C TYR A 140 1.44 -2.86 22.48
N ARG A 141 1.40 -2.16 21.34
CA ARG A 141 0.25 -2.19 20.43
C ARG A 141 -0.03 -3.59 19.89
N ALA A 142 1.01 -4.35 19.54
CA ALA A 142 0.87 -5.73 19.08
C ALA A 142 0.22 -6.63 20.13
N ARG A 143 0.63 -6.49 21.41
CA ARG A 143 -0.01 -7.21 22.52
C ARG A 143 -1.48 -6.86 22.64
N ASP A 144 -1.84 -5.59 22.49
CA ASP A 144 -3.23 -5.14 22.56
C ASP A 144 -4.08 -5.68 21.39
N LEU A 145 -3.49 -5.84 20.20
CA LEU A 145 -4.13 -6.49 19.06
C LEU A 145 -4.46 -7.97 19.36
N VAL A 146 -3.48 -8.74 19.83
CA VAL A 146 -3.69 -10.17 20.18
C VAL A 146 -4.75 -10.33 21.27
N ARG A 147 -4.77 -9.42 22.25
CA ARG A 147 -5.80 -9.40 23.31
C ARG A 147 -7.20 -9.11 22.73
N LYS A 148 -7.30 -8.14 21.83
CA LYS A 148 -8.57 -7.77 21.18
C LYS A 148 -9.08 -8.89 20.29
N GLU A 149 -8.23 -9.53 19.50
CA GLU A 149 -8.59 -10.67 18.66
C GLU A 149 -9.13 -11.83 19.49
N LYS A 150 -8.47 -12.16 20.62
CA LYS A 150 -8.97 -13.19 21.54
C LYS A 150 -10.30 -12.80 22.20
N ALA A 151 -10.52 -11.52 22.48
CA ALA A 151 -11.82 -11.05 22.98
C ALA A 151 -12.91 -11.23 21.92
N VAL A 152 -12.64 -10.87 20.66
CA VAL A 152 -13.56 -11.07 19.53
C VAL A 152 -13.84 -12.54 19.27
N ALA A 153 -12.81 -13.41 19.31
CA ALA A 153 -12.95 -14.85 19.14
C ALA A 153 -13.71 -15.53 20.30
N ARG A 154 -13.73 -14.93 21.49
CA ARG A 154 -14.57 -15.39 22.61
C ARG A 154 -16.03 -14.95 22.45
N SER A 155 -16.27 -13.78 21.87
CA SER A 155 -17.64 -13.27 21.63
C SER A 155 -18.29 -13.85 20.38
N ASN A 156 -17.51 -14.27 19.39
CA ASN A 156 -18.00 -14.86 18.14
C ASN A 156 -17.52 -16.32 18.07
N MET A 157 -18.45 -17.28 18.12
CA MET A 157 -18.14 -18.66 17.71
C MET A 157 -17.62 -18.66 16.28
N LEU A 158 -16.42 -19.22 16.09
CA LEU A 158 -15.54 -19.10 14.93
C LEU A 158 -16.21 -19.46 13.59
N PRO A 159 -15.99 -18.72 12.49
CA PRO A 159 -16.12 -19.28 11.15
C PRO A 159 -14.98 -20.28 10.92
N SER A 160 -15.30 -21.41 10.30
CA SER A 160 -14.36 -22.51 10.00
C SER A 160 -13.03 -22.05 9.40
N GLN A 161 -11.92 -22.64 9.84
CA GLN A 161 -10.57 -22.40 9.31
C GLN A 161 -10.32 -23.02 7.91
N ASP A 162 -11.33 -23.68 7.33
CA ASP A 162 -11.27 -24.27 5.99
C ASP A 162 -11.69 -23.30 4.87
N ALA A 163 -11.77 -22.00 5.14
CA ALA A 163 -12.06 -21.01 4.10
C ALA A 163 -10.94 -21.02 3.05
N PRO A 164 -11.26 -21.27 1.76
CA PRO A 164 -10.27 -21.17 0.69
C PRO A 164 -9.62 -19.80 0.70
N ILE A 165 -8.30 -19.75 0.49
CA ILE A 165 -7.56 -18.50 0.33
C ILE A 165 -8.33 -17.62 -0.67
N PRO A 166 -8.74 -16.39 -0.30
CA PRO A 166 -9.53 -15.55 -1.19
C PRO A 166 -8.84 -15.41 -2.54
N LEU A 167 -9.57 -15.71 -3.62
CA LEU A 167 -9.07 -15.51 -4.97
C LEU A 167 -8.70 -14.03 -5.15
N ARG A 168 -7.45 -13.78 -5.60
CA ARG A 168 -6.99 -12.43 -5.88
C ARG A 168 -7.88 -11.81 -6.93
N GLN A 169 -8.33 -10.59 -6.65
CA GLN A 169 -9.15 -9.82 -7.56
C GLN A 169 -8.29 -8.75 -8.22
N PHE A 170 -8.61 -8.45 -9.47
CA PHE A 170 -7.92 -7.44 -10.24
C PHE A 170 -8.94 -6.47 -10.83
N VAL A 171 -8.67 -5.17 -10.68
CA VAL A 171 -9.39 -4.11 -11.40
C VAL A 171 -8.67 -3.88 -12.71
N ARG A 172 -9.39 -3.99 -13.84
CA ARG A 172 -8.88 -3.53 -15.13
C ARG A 172 -8.78 -2.01 -15.10
N CYS A 173 -7.56 -1.51 -14.95
CA CYS A 173 -7.25 -0.14 -15.32
C CYS A 173 -7.44 -0.06 -16.83
N GLN A 174 -8.48 0.64 -17.32
CA GLN A 174 -8.47 1.08 -18.70
C GLN A 174 -7.26 1.99 -18.83
N GLY A 175 -6.18 1.47 -19.40
CA GLY A 175 -5.04 2.28 -19.74
C GLY A 175 -5.56 3.44 -20.56
N THR A 176 -5.18 4.67 -20.21
CA THR A 176 -4.90 5.63 -21.26
C THR A 176 -3.78 5.01 -22.08
N GLU A 177 -4.15 4.15 -23.04
CA GLU A 177 -3.35 3.95 -24.22
C GLU A 177 -3.13 5.35 -24.77
N LYS A 178 -1.97 5.93 -24.49
CA LYS A 178 -1.43 6.96 -25.37
C LYS A 178 -1.35 6.27 -26.72
N LYS A 179 -2.38 6.49 -27.53
CA LYS A 179 -2.33 6.28 -28.96
C LYS A 179 -1.16 7.13 -29.43
N THR A 180 0.01 6.52 -29.58
CA THR A 180 1.15 7.10 -30.29
C THR A 180 0.74 7.15 -31.75
N SER A 181 -0.21 8.03 -32.06
CA SER A 181 -0.51 8.48 -33.41
C SER A 181 0.51 9.56 -33.70
N LEU A 182 1.67 9.17 -34.21
CA LEU A 182 2.43 10.05 -35.09
C LEU A 182 1.51 10.35 -36.29
N GLN A 183 0.88 11.52 -36.29
CA GLN A 183 0.41 12.15 -37.51
C GLN A 183 0.86 13.61 -37.48
N PRO A 184 1.42 14.13 -38.59
CA PRO A 184 2.09 15.41 -38.65
C PRO A 184 1.09 16.57 -38.49
N LYS A 185 1.55 17.64 -37.84
CA LYS A 185 0.82 18.90 -37.68
C LYS A 185 0.43 19.45 -39.04
N THR A 186 -0.85 19.34 -39.40
CA THR A 186 -1.43 20.16 -40.46
C THR A 186 -1.60 21.57 -39.91
N ILE A 187 -0.75 22.49 -40.38
CA ILE A 187 -0.90 23.93 -40.21
C ILE A 187 -2.20 24.32 -40.89
N ASN A 188 -3.20 24.74 -40.13
CA ASN A 188 -4.44 25.29 -40.68
C ASN A 188 -4.36 26.81 -40.68
N THR A 189 -3.81 27.36 -41.76
CA THR A 189 -3.99 28.75 -42.16
C THR A 189 -5.45 28.93 -42.58
N ARG A 190 -6.27 29.53 -41.70
CA ARG A 190 -7.55 30.08 -42.13
C ARG A 190 -7.46 31.59 -42.18
N VAL A 191 -7.39 32.01 -43.43
CA VAL A 191 -7.46 33.35 -43.97
C VAL A 191 -8.93 33.80 -43.89
N ASP A 192 -9.22 34.84 -43.11
CA ASP A 192 -10.50 35.55 -43.21
C ASP A 192 -10.26 36.86 -43.98
N TRP A 193 -10.93 37.00 -45.11
CA TRP A 193 -10.91 38.16 -45.98
C TRP A 193 -12.30 38.79 -46.08
N CYS A 194 -12.27 40.12 -46.24
CA CYS A 194 -13.31 41.02 -46.75
C CYS A 194 -14.51 41.28 -45.82
N GLY A 195 -14.95 42.51 -45.63
CA GLY A 195 -14.64 43.83 -46.21
C GLY A 195 -15.50 44.85 -45.43
N GLN A 196 -15.46 46.16 -45.61
CA GLN A 196 -15.04 46.99 -46.73
C GLN A 196 -15.24 48.47 -46.30
N ILE A 197 -14.57 49.41 -46.99
CA ILE A 197 -15.01 50.81 -47.27
C ILE A 197 -14.93 51.77 -46.06
N SER A 198 -14.38 52.98 -46.07
CA SER A 198 -13.78 53.95 -47.03
C SER A 198 -13.43 55.19 -46.16
N LEU A 199 -12.49 56.11 -46.40
CA LEU A 199 -12.36 57.11 -47.47
C LEU A 199 -11.25 58.12 -47.04
N LEU A 200 -10.58 58.75 -48.02
CA LEU A 200 -9.90 60.07 -48.02
C LEU A 200 -8.55 60.18 -47.25
N SER A 201 -7.39 60.23 -47.92
CA SER A 201 -6.81 61.29 -48.78
C SER A 201 -6.54 62.61 -48.04
N HIS A 202 -5.27 62.91 -47.79
CA HIS A 202 -4.50 63.99 -48.44
C HIS A 202 -3.35 64.51 -47.56
N TYR A 203 -2.18 64.62 -48.20
CA TYR A 203 -0.99 65.43 -47.93
C TYR A 203 -0.15 65.15 -46.67
#